data_AF-A0A2S9MYJ5-F1
#
_entry.id   AF-A0A2S9MYJ5-F1
#
_cell.length_a   1.000
_cell.length_b   1.000
_cell.length_c   1.000
_cell.angle_alpha   90.00
_cell.angle_beta   90.00
_cell.angle_gamma   90.00
#
_symmetry.space_group_name_H-M   'P 1'
#
loop_
_entity.id
_entity.type
_entity.pdbx_description
1 polymer ?
#
loop_
_entity_poly.entity_id
_entity_poly.type
_entity_poly.pdbx_seq_one_letter_code
_entity_poly.pdbx_strand_id
1 'polypeptide(L)'
;MHTDRSTELIFDKDVTGEKIMVKRTFDLGDTLEQIKAWRTNLESKSSYGEEMRPVMEIPEAIVEQYCNINGITLHEFISNKEHIRRVLKDPDLAYFRLRPSGV
;
A
#
# COMPACT_ATOMS: atom_id res chain seq x y z
N MET A 1 -7.00 -6.19 17.86
CA MET A 1 -5.99 -5.17 18.17
C MET A 1 -6.24 -3.99 17.26
N HIS A 2 -6.54 -2.81 17.80
CA HIS A 2 -6.53 -1.59 17.00
C HIS A 2 -5.07 -1.22 16.80
N THR A 3 -4.57 -1.43 15.58
CA THR A 3 -3.28 -0.92 15.14
C THR A 3 -3.37 0.60 15.22
N ASP A 4 -2.64 1.21 16.15
CA ASP A 4 -2.56 2.67 16.25
C ASP A 4 -1.79 3.18 15.04
N ARG A 5 -2.51 3.49 13.95
CA ARG A 5 -1.94 4.08 12.74
C ARG A 5 -1.61 5.53 13.04
N SER A 6 -0.46 5.77 13.68
CA SER A 6 -0.01 7.12 13.99
C SER A 6 0.18 7.91 12.70
N THR A 7 -0.70 8.90 12.48
CA THR A 7 -0.58 9.86 11.38
C THR A 7 0.03 11.13 11.93
N GLU A 8 1.25 11.46 11.51
CA GLU A 8 1.85 12.75 11.82
C GLU A 8 1.45 13.78 10.75
N LEU A 9 0.93 14.93 11.19
CA LEU A 9 0.59 16.07 10.35
C LEU A 9 1.62 17.18 10.58
N ILE A 10 2.53 17.37 9.62
CA ILE A 10 3.52 18.44 9.66
C ILE A 10 3.02 19.59 8.79
N PHE A 11 3.02 20.80 9.36
CA PHE A 11 2.60 22.01 8.68
C PHE A 11 3.79 22.98 8.53
N ASP A 12 4.14 23.35 7.29
CA ASP A 12 5.14 24.38 7.00
C ASP A 12 4.48 25.74 6.70
N LYS A 13 5.08 26.85 7.14
CA LYS A 13 4.50 28.22 7.05
C LYS A 13 5.02 28.96 5.81
N ASP A 14 4.15 29.69 5.12
CA ASP A 14 4.53 30.71 4.13
C ASP A 14 4.59 32.13 4.76
N VAL A 15 5.31 33.06 4.11
CA VAL A 15 5.51 34.49 4.46
C VAL A 15 4.21 35.30 4.56
N THR A 16 3.08 34.77 4.08
CA THR A 16 1.74 35.34 4.24
C THR A 16 1.07 34.99 5.58
N GLY A 17 1.62 34.02 6.33
CA GLY A 17 1.02 33.50 7.56
C GLY A 17 0.05 32.33 7.35
N GLU A 18 -0.25 31.95 6.10
CA GLU A 18 -1.03 30.73 5.81
C GLU A 18 -0.13 29.49 5.73
N LYS A 19 -0.60 28.37 6.30
CA LYS A 19 0.03 27.04 6.21
C LYS A 19 -0.75 26.21 5.21
N ILE A 20 -0.15 25.84 4.07
CA ILE A 20 -0.86 25.00 3.08
C ILE A 20 0.02 23.89 2.48
N MET A 21 0.87 23.26 3.29
CA MET A 21 1.37 21.93 2.92
C MET A 21 1.26 20.99 4.12
N VAL A 22 0.44 19.95 3.94
CA VAL A 22 0.20 18.90 4.93
C VAL A 22 0.98 17.67 4.47
N LYS A 23 2.11 17.39 5.12
CA LYS A 23 2.80 16.12 4.94
C LYS A 23 2.15 15.12 5.90
N ARG A 24 1.43 14.14 5.35
CA ARG A 24 0.96 12.97 6.10
C ARG A 24 2.02 11.89 6.02
N THR A 25 2.47 11.41 7.17
CA THR A 25 3.36 10.24 7.25
C THR A 25 2.54 9.08 7.80
N PHE A 26 2.68 7.91 7.17
CA PHE A 26 2.05 6.67 7.59
C PHE A 26 3.13 5.68 8.00
N ASP A 27 3.07 5.20 9.24
CA ASP A 27 3.86 4.03 9.63
C ASP A 27 3.14 2.77 9.15
N LEU A 28 3.85 1.94 8.38
CA LEU A 28 3.36 0.69 7.83
C LEU A 28 4.04 -0.53 8.46
N GLY A 29 4.85 -0.36 9.52
CA GLY A 29 5.60 -1.44 10.18
C GLY A 29 4.75 -2.67 10.49
N ASP A 30 3.60 -2.47 11.15
CA ASP A 30 2.68 -3.54 11.52
C ASP A 30 2.07 -4.24 10.30
N THR A 31 1.79 -3.51 9.22
CA THR A 31 1.31 -4.09 7.96
C THR A 31 2.40 -4.94 7.30
N LEU A 32 3.65 -4.48 7.32
CA LEU A 32 4.80 -5.21 6.81
C LEU A 32 5.05 -6.50 7.61
N GLU A 33 4.88 -6.47 8.92
CA GLU A 33 4.96 -7.65 9.80
C GLU A 33 3.85 -8.65 9.50
N GLN A 34 2.60 -8.19 9.33
CA GLN A 34 1.47 -9.04 8.96
C GLN A 34 1.68 -9.73 7.62
N ILE A 35 2.13 -8.98 6.59
CA ILE A 35 2.45 -9.53 5.26
C ILE A 35 3.58 -10.57 5.34
N LYS A 36 4.60 -10.33 6.17
CA LYS A 36 5.68 -11.29 6.42
C LYS A 36 5.18 -12.56 7.11
N ALA A 37 4.31 -12.43 8.10
CA ALA A 37 3.68 -13.56 8.78
C ALA A 37 2.82 -14.38 7.82
N TRP A 38 2.04 -13.71 6.95
CA TRP A 38 1.26 -14.38 5.91
C TRP A 38 2.14 -15.11 4.91
N ARG A 39 3.23 -14.50 4.43
CA ARG A 39 4.19 -15.17 3.53
C ARG A 39 4.74 -16.46 4.14
N THR A 40 5.16 -16.40 5.41
CA THR A 40 5.67 -17.57 6.15
C THR A 40 4.61 -18.68 6.29
N ASN A 41 3.37 -18.30 6.60
CA ASN A 41 2.25 -19.23 6.71
C ASN A 41 1.81 -19.83 5.36
N LEU A 42 2.02 -19.11 4.25
CA LEU A 42 1.75 -19.60 2.90
C LEU A 42 2.83 -20.56 2.41
N GLU A 43 4.11 -20.27 2.70
CA GLU A 43 5.24 -21.14 2.34
C GLU A 43 5.17 -22.52 3.04
N SER A 44 4.64 -22.57 4.27
CA SER A 44 4.44 -23.83 5.00
C SER A 44 3.22 -24.65 4.56
N LYS A 45 2.35 -24.12 3.69
CA LYS A 45 1.13 -24.77 3.19
C LYS A 45 1.26 -25.19 1.72
N SER A 46 2.37 -25.83 1.36
CA SER A 46 2.75 -26.22 -0.01
C SER A 46 1.85 -27.28 -0.70
N SER A 47 0.58 -27.42 -0.31
CA SER A 47 -0.32 -28.48 -0.82
C SER A 47 -1.48 -27.99 -1.68
N TYR A 48 -1.60 -26.70 -1.96
CA TYR A 48 -2.64 -26.19 -2.86
C TYR A 48 -2.03 -25.82 -4.21
N GLY A 49 -2.24 -26.71 -5.19
CA GLY A 49 -1.84 -26.53 -6.58
C GLY A 49 -2.53 -25.33 -7.25
N GLU A 50 -1.88 -24.82 -8.31
CA GLU A 50 -2.29 -23.90 -9.39
C GLU A 50 -3.27 -22.71 -9.18
N GLU A 51 -4.00 -22.59 -8.08
CA GLU A 51 -5.05 -21.57 -7.90
C GLU A 51 -4.76 -20.53 -6.81
N MET A 52 -3.53 -20.42 -6.31
CA MET A 52 -3.21 -19.36 -5.35
C MET A 52 -3.01 -18.03 -6.09
N ARG A 53 -4.11 -17.32 -6.32
CA ARG A 53 -4.11 -15.99 -6.93
C ARG A 53 -3.17 -15.07 -6.14
N PRO A 54 -2.29 -14.30 -6.80
CA PRO A 54 -1.47 -13.31 -6.12
C PRO A 54 -2.39 -12.30 -5.44
N VAL A 55 -2.39 -12.29 -4.11
CA VAL A 55 -3.13 -11.32 -3.31
C VAL A 55 -2.14 -10.22 -2.96
N MET A 56 -2.51 -8.97 -3.22
CA MET A 56 -1.78 -7.82 -2.72
C MET A 56 -2.69 -7.14 -1.71
N GLU A 57 -2.20 -6.94 -0.49
CA GLU A 57 -2.83 -6.00 0.42
C GLU A 57 -2.17 -4.64 0.16
N ILE A 58 -2.90 -3.74 -0.49
CA ILE A 58 -2.42 -2.37 -0.77
C ILE A 58 -2.90 -1.47 0.36
N PRO A 59 -1.98 -0.87 1.15
CA PRO A 59 -2.36 0.11 2.15
C PRO A 59 -3.09 1.31 1.54
N GLU A 60 -4.10 1.82 2.25
CA GLU A 60 -4.88 3.00 1.82
C GLU A 60 -4.00 4.22 1.53
N ALA A 61 -2.93 4.42 2.31
CA ALA A 61 -1.96 5.49 2.11
C ALA A 61 -1.28 5.43 0.74
N ILE A 62 -0.97 4.23 0.24
CA ILE A 62 -0.37 4.03 -1.08
C ILE A 62 -1.39 4.34 -2.17
N VAL A 63 -2.65 3.96 -1.98
CA VAL A 63 -3.73 4.30 -2.93
C VAL A 63 -3.96 5.81 -2.98
N GLU A 64 -4.03 6.48 -1.82
CA GLU A 64 -4.19 7.93 -1.70
C GLU A 64 -3.04 8.66 -2.40
N GLN A 65 -1.79 8.27 -2.10
CA GLN A 65 -0.62 8.87 -2.73
C GLN A 65 -0.60 8.64 -4.25
N TYR A 66 -0.93 7.43 -4.72
CA TYR A 66 -1.02 7.14 -6.14
C TYR A 66 -2.08 8.01 -6.83
N CYS A 67 -3.27 8.14 -6.24
CA CYS A 67 -4.34 8.98 -6.77
C CYS A 67 -3.90 10.44 -6.86
N ASN A 68 -3.24 10.96 -5.82
CA ASN A 68 -2.75 12.34 -5.77
C ASN A 68 -1.66 12.61 -6.82
N ILE A 69 -0.69 11.70 -6.99
CA ILE A 69 0.39 11.85 -7.99
C ILE A 69 -0.16 11.82 -9.41
N ASN A 70 -1.15 10.97 -9.67
CA ASN A 70 -1.70 10.77 -11.01
C ASN A 70 -2.90 11.69 -11.31
N GLY A 71 -3.35 12.50 -10.34
CA GLY A 71 -4.48 13.42 -10.51
C GLY A 71 -5.83 12.72 -10.74
N ILE A 72 -6.01 11.51 -10.21
CA ILE A 72 -7.23 10.71 -10.37
C ILE A 72 -8.01 10.59 -9.07
N THR A 73 -9.28 10.24 -9.18
CA THR A 73 -10.12 9.95 -8.00
C THR A 73 -9.96 8.51 -7.54
N LEU A 74 -10.29 8.23 -6.27
CA LEU A 74 -10.38 6.86 -5.77
C LEU A 74 -11.39 6.02 -6.60
N HIS A 75 -12.48 6.64 -7.05
CA HIS A 75 -13.47 5.98 -7.89
C HIS A 75 -12.86 5.53 -9.23
N GLU A 76 -12.08 6.40 -9.87
CA GLU A 76 -11.36 6.07 -11.10
C GLU A 76 -10.31 4.98 -10.87
N PHE A 77 -9.55 5.07 -9.77
CA PHE A 77 -8.56 4.05 -9.40
C PHE A 77 -9.18 2.65 -9.29
N ILE A 78 -10.34 2.54 -8.64
CA ILE A 78 -11.05 1.26 -8.45
C ILE A 78 -11.71 0.79 -9.75
N SER A 79 -12.27 1.71 -10.54
CA SER A 79 -13.03 1.39 -11.75
C SER A 79 -12.13 1.04 -12.93
N ASN A 80 -10.93 1.62 -13.00
CA ASN A 80 -9.96 1.38 -14.06
C ASN A 80 -8.82 0.48 -13.57
N LYS A 81 -8.93 -0.80 -13.93
CA LYS A 81 -7.95 -1.86 -13.58
C LYS A 81 -6.53 -1.57 -14.04
N GLU A 82 -6.32 -0.65 -14.98
CA GLU A 82 -4.97 -0.26 -15.40
C GLU A 82 -4.19 0.41 -14.26
N HIS A 83 -4.84 1.21 -13.43
CA HIS A 83 -4.16 1.81 -12.27
C HIS A 83 -3.73 0.75 -11.26
N ILE A 84 -4.59 -0.22 -10.97
CA ILE A 84 -4.27 -1.36 -10.10
C ILE A 84 -3.08 -2.15 -10.66
N ARG A 85 -3.03 -2.38 -11.98
CA ARG A 85 -1.91 -3.06 -12.63
C ARG A 85 -0.60 -2.29 -12.52
N ARG A 86 -0.63 -0.96 -12.61
CA ARG A 86 0.57 -0.12 -12.43
C ARG A 86 1.10 -0.22 -11.01
N VAL A 87 0.24 -0.08 -10.01
CA VAL A 87 0.59 -0.28 -8.58
C VAL A 87 1.15 -1.68 -8.34
N LEU A 88 0.52 -2.71 -8.92
CA LEU A 88 1.00 -4.09 -8.82
C LEU A 88 2.34 -4.34 -9.51
N LYS A 89 2.74 -3.52 -10.49
CA LYS A 89 4.01 -3.65 -11.21
C LYS A 89 5.11 -2.76 -10.65
N ASP A 90 4.75 -1.82 -9.78
CA ASP A 90 5.70 -0.92 -9.14
C ASP A 90 6.78 -1.72 -8.37
N PRO A 91 8.08 -1.50 -8.64
CA PRO A 91 9.16 -2.16 -7.92
C PRO A 91 9.24 -1.72 -6.45
N ASP A 92 8.88 -0.47 -6.13
CA ASP A 92 8.96 0.07 -4.77
C ASP A 92 7.87 -0.52 -3.86
N LEU A 93 6.77 -0.99 -4.46
CA LEU A 93 5.67 -1.64 -3.77
C LEU A 93 5.79 -3.17 -3.76
N ALA A 94 6.94 -3.71 -4.19
CA ALA A 94 7.14 -5.16 -4.30
C ALA A 94 6.91 -5.91 -3.00
N TYR A 95 7.25 -5.30 -1.86
CA TYR A 95 7.16 -5.93 -0.56
C TYR A 95 5.71 -6.25 -0.16
N PHE A 96 4.75 -5.42 -0.58
CA PHE A 96 3.32 -5.59 -0.31
C PHE A 96 2.66 -6.70 -1.15
N ARG A 97 3.38 -7.27 -2.12
CA ARG A 97 2.89 -8.39 -2.93
C ARG A 97 3.06 -9.70 -2.16
N LEU A 98 1.96 -10.43 -1.97
CA LEU A 98 2.02 -11.84 -1.59
C LEU A 98 2.14 -12.66 -2.88
N ARG A 99 3.38 -12.95 -3.27
CA ARG A 99 3.68 -14.09 -4.16
C ARG A 99 4.25 -15.21 -3.29
N PRO A 100 3.92 -16.49 -3.54
CA PRO A 100 4.79 -17.55 -3.09
C PRO A 100 6.17 -17.33 -3.75
N SER A 101 7.23 -17.33 -2.96
CA SER A 101 8.59 -17.31 -3.50
C SER A 101 8.77 -18.57 -4.34
N GLY A 102 9.00 -18.42 -5.64
CA GLY A 102 9.36 -19.52 -6.54
C GLY A 102 8.49 -19.61 -7.79
N VAL A 103 8.78 -18.76 -8.78
CA VAL A 103 9.42 -19.12 -10.07
C VAL A 103 9.90 -17.84 -10.76
#